data_AF-A0A7G2T445-F1
#
_entry.id   AF-A0A7G2T445-F1
#
_cell.length_a   1.000
_cell.length_b   1.000
_cell.length_c   1.000
_cell.angle_alpha   90.00
_cell.angle_beta   90.00
_cell.angle_gamma   90.00
#
_symmetry.space_group_name_H-M   'P 1'
#
loop_
_entity.id
_entity.type
_entity.pdbx_description
1 polymer ?
#
loop_
_entity_poly.entity_id
_entity_poly.type
_entity_poly.pdbx_seq_one_letter_code
_entity_poly.pdbx_strand_id
1 'polypeptide(L)'
;MKKYEVYKNIRKRAVLFGLPLSLFALMMCSILCSLMIIIFSFSLLMVIGVPVLNAGLYVVLLNLERIKSIFFLGSRFPKHLSNKPKSNFTYNTL
;
A
#
# COMPACT_ATOMS: atom_id res chain seq x y z
N MET A 1 16.64 -29.95 -15.06
CA MET A 1 15.84 -28.76 -15.47
C MET A 1 15.41 -28.00 -14.22
N LYS A 2 15.69 -26.69 -14.12
CA LYS A 2 15.30 -25.87 -12.95
C LYS A 2 13.80 -25.62 -13.00
N LYS A 3 13.08 -26.00 -11.93
CA LYS A 3 11.65 -25.71 -11.77
C LYS A 3 11.52 -24.31 -11.17
N TYR A 4 10.85 -23.41 -11.89
CA TYR A 4 10.51 -22.09 -11.39
C TYR A 4 9.07 -22.14 -10.88
N GLU A 5 8.86 -21.90 -9.58
CA GLU A 5 7.50 -21.73 -9.05
C GLU A 5 6.94 -20.39 -9.54
N VAL A 6 5.74 -20.44 -10.11
CA VAL A 6 5.05 -19.24 -10.60
C VAL A 6 4.77 -18.31 -9.41
N TYR A 7 5.49 -17.20 -9.34
CA TYR A 7 5.38 -16.21 -8.27
C TYR A 7 4.01 -15.52 -8.32
N LYS A 8 3.02 -16.04 -7.59
CA LYS A 8 1.64 -15.54 -7.59
C LYS A 8 1.44 -14.25 -6.77
N ASN A 9 2.47 -13.73 -6.10
CA ASN A 9 2.34 -12.58 -5.19
C ASN A 9 2.19 -11.23 -5.91
N ILE A 10 2.44 -11.17 -7.23
CA ILE A 10 2.26 -9.95 -8.05
C ILE A 10 0.81 -9.45 -8.08
N ARG A 11 -0.19 -10.33 -7.87
CA ARG A 11 -1.62 -9.93 -7.83
C ARG A 11 -2.17 -9.64 -6.43
N LYS A 12 -1.38 -9.79 -5.36
CA LYS A 12 -1.89 -9.71 -3.98
C LYS A 12 -2.05 -8.30 -3.41
N ARG A 13 -1.44 -7.28 -4.02
CA ARG A 13 -1.58 -5.89 -3.58
C ARG A 13 -2.35 -5.12 -4.63
N ALA A 14 -3.67 -5.27 -4.61
CA ALA A 14 -4.56 -4.34 -5.29
C ALA A 14 -4.50 -3.01 -4.52
N VAL A 15 -3.78 -2.05 -5.08
CA VAL A 15 -3.78 -0.66 -4.64
C VAL A 15 -4.76 0.12 -5.53
N LEU A 16 -5.73 0.77 -4.92
CA LEU A 16 -6.68 1.66 -5.58
C LEU A 16 -6.38 3.09 -5.14
N PHE A 17 -6.11 3.96 -6.11
CA PHE A 17 -5.76 5.36 -5.87
C PHE A 17 -4.64 5.55 -4.82
N GLY A 18 -3.63 4.69 -4.84
CA GLY A 18 -2.50 4.77 -3.90
C GLY A 18 -2.78 4.26 -2.48
N LEU A 19 -4.00 3.77 -2.20
CA LEU A 19 -4.36 3.12 -0.94
C LEU A 19 -4.61 1.61 -1.16
N PRO A 20 -4.35 0.74 -0.17
CA PRO A 20 -4.77 -0.64 -0.18
C PRO A 20 -6.28 -0.70 -0.02
N LEU A 21 -6.85 -1.81 -0.45
CA LEU A 21 -8.30 -2.04 -0.45
C LEU A 21 -8.99 -1.72 0.90
N SER A 22 -8.37 -2.02 2.04
CA SER A 22 -8.95 -1.74 3.36
C SER A 22 -9.04 -0.25 3.68
N LEU A 23 -8.00 0.52 3.38
CA LEU A 23 -7.97 1.97 3.62
C LEU A 23 -8.84 2.71 2.61
N PHE A 24 -8.88 2.21 1.37
CA PHE A 24 -9.83 2.68 0.36
C PHE A 24 -11.28 2.50 0.82
N ALA A 25 -11.64 1.34 1.39
CA ALA A 25 -12.98 1.11 1.93
C ALA A 25 -13.33 2.10 3.06
N LEU A 26 -12.37 2.42 3.94
CA LEU A 26 -12.56 3.42 4.99
C LEU A 26 -12.81 4.83 4.41
N MET A 27 -12.09 5.20 3.35
CA MET A 27 -12.32 6.46 2.62
C MET A 27 -13.73 6.48 2.00
N MET A 28 -14.17 5.37 1.40
CA MET A 28 -15.53 5.27 0.83
C MET A 28 -16.61 5.40 1.90
N CYS A 29 -16.43 4.78 3.08
CA CYS A 29 -17.36 4.97 4.21
C CYS A 29 -17.43 6.43 4.65
N SER A 30 -16.29 7.12 4.75
CA SER A 30 -16.26 8.56 5.06
C SER A 30 -17.05 9.37 4.04
N ILE A 31 -16.85 9.11 2.74
CA ILE A 31 -17.57 9.80 1.66
C ILE A 31 -19.09 9.57 1.80
N LEU A 32 -19.53 8.34 2.03
CA LEU A 32 -20.96 8.03 2.20
C LEU A 32 -21.57 8.69 3.43
N CYS A 33 -20.90 8.62 4.58
CA CYS A 33 -21.34 9.33 5.80
C CYS A 33 -21.43 10.84 5.56
N SER A 34 -20.43 11.39 4.89
CA SER A 34 -20.36 12.81 4.58
C SER A 34 -21.48 13.28 3.65
N LEU A 35 -21.82 12.45 2.65
CA LEU A 35 -22.95 12.67 1.76
C LEU A 35 -24.26 12.67 2.53
N MET A 36 -24.47 11.72 3.43
CA MET A 36 -25.66 11.67 4.29
C MET A 36 -25.80 12.95 5.13
N ILE A 37 -24.71 13.45 5.72
CA ILE A 37 -24.72 14.68 6.52
C ILE A 37 -25.11 15.89 5.68
N ILE A 38 -24.54 16.02 4.47
CA ILE A 38 -24.81 17.16 3.58
C ILE A 38 -26.30 17.20 3.20
N ILE A 39 -26.90 16.06 2.82
CA ILE A 39 -28.31 16.03 2.40
C ILE A 39 -29.27 16.29 3.57
N PHE A 40 -28.97 15.82 4.78
CA PHE A 40 -29.85 16.00 5.93
C PHE A 40 -29.73 17.39 6.58
N SER A 41 -28.53 17.97 6.60
CA SER A 41 -28.28 19.24 7.29
C SER A 41 -28.36 20.47 6.39
N PHE A 42 -28.17 20.32 5.08
CA PHE A 42 -28.19 21.36 4.03
C PHE A 42 -27.72 22.77 4.47
N SER A 43 -26.55 22.85 5.11
CA SER A 43 -25.90 24.12 5.51
C SER A 43 -24.70 24.42 4.62
N LEU A 44 -24.54 25.68 4.19
CA LEU A 44 -23.42 26.12 3.36
C LEU A 44 -22.05 25.79 3.99
N LEU A 45 -21.94 25.91 5.31
CA LEU A 45 -20.72 25.56 6.04
C LEU A 45 -20.40 24.07 5.92
N MET A 46 -21.42 23.21 5.98
CA MET A 46 -21.24 21.76 5.83
C MET A 46 -20.88 21.40 4.40
N VAL A 47 -21.51 22.03 3.40
CA VAL A 47 -21.22 21.78 1.99
C VAL A 47 -19.76 22.06 1.63
N ILE A 48 -19.14 23.07 2.26
CA ILE A 48 -17.72 23.42 1.99
C ILE A 48 -16.77 22.68 2.94
N GLY A 49 -17.10 22.61 4.24
CA GLY A 49 -16.20 22.03 5.25
C GLY A 49 -16.05 20.51 5.13
N VAL A 50 -17.13 19.81 4.82
CA VAL A 50 -17.15 18.34 4.76
C VAL A 50 -16.27 17.76 3.63
N PRO A 51 -16.25 18.34 2.41
CA PRO A 51 -15.29 17.95 1.38
C PRO A 51 -13.84 18.19 1.79
N VAL A 52 -13.54 19.31 2.46
CA VAL A 52 -12.20 19.63 2.94
C VAL A 52 -11.74 18.59 3.97
N LEU A 53 -12.62 18.17 4.87
CA LEU A 53 -12.33 17.11 5.84
C LEU A 53 -12.06 15.76 5.16
N ASN A 54 -12.83 15.37 4.14
CA ASN A 54 -12.55 14.17 3.36
C ASN A 54 -11.20 14.24 2.64
N ALA A 55 -10.86 15.38 2.04
CA ALA A 55 -9.56 15.59 1.39
C ALA A 55 -8.41 15.48 2.41
N GLY A 56 -8.55 16.09 3.59
CA GLY A 56 -7.59 15.98 4.67
C GLY A 56 -7.41 14.54 5.15
N LEU A 57 -8.51 13.81 5.35
CA LEU A 57 -8.51 12.40 5.71
C LEU A 57 -7.76 11.56 4.68
N TYR A 58 -8.03 11.74 3.38
CA TYR A 58 -7.30 11.06 2.31
C TYR A 58 -5.79 11.29 2.36
N VAL A 59 -5.34 12.54 2.59
CA VAL A 59 -3.92 12.88 2.74
C VAL A 59 -3.31 12.19 3.95
N VAL A 60 -3.99 12.18 5.09
CA VAL A 60 -3.52 11.48 6.31
C VAL A 60 -3.35 9.99 6.04
N LEU A 61 -4.32 9.34 5.39
CA LEU A 61 -4.26 7.93 5.03
C LEU A 61 -3.10 7.61 4.08
N LEU A 62 -2.85 8.45 3.07
CA LEU A 62 -1.70 8.32 2.16
C LEU A 62 -0.36 8.38 2.90
N ASN A 63 -0.24 9.30 3.87
CA ASN A 63 0.99 9.44 4.64
C ASN A 63 1.21 8.23 5.57
N LEU A 64 0.14 7.71 6.19
CA LEU A 64 0.19 6.51 7.02
C LEU A 64 0.62 5.28 6.22
N GLU A 65 0.08 5.13 5.01
CA GLU A 65 0.47 4.11 4.03
C GLU A 65 1.95 4.18 3.70
N ARG A 66 2.44 5.38 3.38
CA ARG A 66 3.85 5.60 3.04
C ARG A 66 4.78 5.18 4.17
N ILE A 67 4.46 5.52 5.42
CA ILE A 67 5.23 5.11 6.60
C ILE A 67 5.19 3.59 6.79
N LYS A 68 4.00 2.98 6.67
CA LYS A 68 3.83 1.53 6.81
C LYS A 68 4.54 0.73 5.72
N SER A 69 4.57 1.25 4.48
CA SER A 69 5.29 0.65 3.36
C SER A 69 6.79 0.57 3.62
N ILE A 70 7.38 1.64 4.17
CA ILE A 70 8.79 1.67 4.57
C ILE A 70 9.07 0.61 5.66
N PHE A 71 8.16 0.44 6.62
CA PHE A 71 8.30 -0.55 7.68
C PHE A 71 8.13 -2.00 7.19
N PHE A 72 7.26 -2.24 6.20
CA PHE A 72 7.07 -3.56 5.59
C PHE A 72 8.17 -3.96 4.58
N LEU A 73 8.97 -3.00 4.10
CA LEU A 73 10.14 -3.26 3.25
C LEU A 73 11.38 -3.73 4.03
N GLY A 74 11.31 -3.77 5.37
CA GLY A 74 12.39 -4.23 6.25
C GLY A 74 12.61 -5.74 6.33
N SER A 75 11.81 -6.59 5.65
CA SER A 75 12.06 -8.04 5.69
C SER A 75 11.61 -8.75 4.42
N ARG A 76 12.53 -9.57 3.89
CA ARG A 76 12.38 -10.56 2.81
C ARG A 76 12.66 -10.07 1.38
N PHE A 77 13.89 -9.62 1.13
CA PHE A 77 14.54 -10.18 -0.06
C PHE A 77 14.62 -11.71 0.17
N PRO A 78 14.04 -12.55 -0.70
CA PRO A 78 14.15 -13.98 -0.55
C PRO A 78 15.63 -14.36 -0.63
N LYS A 79 16.13 -15.14 0.33
CA LYS A 79 17.54 -15.62 0.34
C LYS A 79 17.96 -16.26 -0.98
N HIS A 80 17.01 -16.74 -1.79
CA HIS A 80 17.22 -17.33 -3.12
C HIS A 80 17.65 -16.33 -4.21
N LEU A 81 17.43 -15.02 -4.02
CA LEU A 81 17.93 -13.96 -4.92
C LEU A 81 19.23 -13.32 -4.41
N SER A 82 19.74 -13.76 -3.25
CA SER A 82 21.06 -13.33 -2.79
C SER A 82 22.11 -14.04 -3.64
N ASN A 83 22.67 -13.32 -4.61
CA ASN A 83 23.85 -13.74 -5.37
C ASN A 83 25.07 -13.69 -4.45
N LYS A 84 25.15 -14.61 -3.49
CA LYS A 84 26.41 -14.90 -2.81
C LYS A 84 27.21 -15.79 -3.76
N PRO A 85 28.38 -15.36 -4.24
CA PRO A 85 29.22 -16.22 -5.04
C PRO A 85 29.56 -17.47 -4.21
N LYS A 86 29.23 -18.65 -4.71
CA LYS A 86 29.76 -19.91 -4.17
C LYS A 86 31.25 -19.96 -4.54
N SER A 87 32.09 -19.38 -3.71
CA SER A 87 33.55 -19.48 -3.84
C SER A 87 33.98 -20.90 -3.47
N ASN A 88 34.06 -21.78 -4.48
CA ASN A 88 34.84 -23.02 -4.43
C ASN A 88 35.83 -23.05 -5.60
N PHE A 89 36.53 -21.93 -5.83
CA PHE A 89 37.68 -21.93 -6.74
C PHE A 89 38.87 -22.49 -5.98
N THR A 90 39.05 -23.81 -6.06
CA THR A 90 40.33 -24.45 -5.74
C THR A 90 41.29 -24.12 -6.87
N TYR A 91 42.09 -23.06 -6.70
CA TYR A 91 43.28 -22.86 -7.51
C TYR A 91 44.34 -23.83 -7.00
N ASN A 92 44.32 -25.08 -7.47
CA ASN A 92 45.51 -25.91 -7.36
C ASN A 92 46.42 -25.55 -8.54
N THR A 93 47.39 -24.70 -8.22
CA THR A 93 48.59 -24.40 -8.99
C THR A 93 49.33 -25.66 -9.38
N LEU A 94 49.78 -25.66 -10.66
CA LEU A 94 50.94 -26.33 -11.28
C LEU A 94 51.56 -27.54 -10.58
#